data_AF-A0AAV7HDS3-F1
#
_entry.id   AF-A0AAV7HDS3-F1
#
_cell.length_a   1.000
_cell.length_b   1.000
_cell.length_c   1.000
_cell.angle_alpha   90.00
_cell.angle_beta   90.00
_cell.angle_gamma   90.00
#
_symmetry.space_group_name_H-M   'P 1'
#
loop_
_entity.id
_entity.type
_entity.pdbx_description
1 polymer ?
#
loop_
_entity_poly.entity_id
_entity_poly.type
_entity_poly.pdbx_seq_one_letter_code
_entity_poly.pdbx_strand_id
1 'polypeptide(L)'
;MKAWCYYESRILGARFGLISTYTLEILILYIFHVFNNSFAGPFEVLYRFMEVFSNFDWKHLCVSLWGPVAINSLPDTTAELPRKDGGKLLFYKAFIETFRTAYVVSLSGHKNQGQQFIPKHLNVIDSLRTNNNLGRSVSKANFYRIHSAFAFGAKKLDALLDCPKENLIAEVDRFFQNTWERHRSGN
;
A
#
# COMPACT_ATOMS: atom_id res chain seq x y z
N MET A 1 8.24 1.68 7.18
CA MET A 1 7.80 1.40 5.79
C MET A 1 8.82 1.78 4.72
N LYS A 2 9.05 3.08 4.44
CA LYS A 2 9.94 3.52 3.33
C LYS A 2 11.36 2.92 3.43
N ALA A 3 11.97 2.97 4.62
CA ALA A 3 13.30 2.38 4.85
C ALA A 3 13.33 0.89 4.51
N TRP A 4 12.37 0.10 5.01
CA TRP A 4 12.27 -1.33 4.68
C TRP A 4 12.07 -1.58 3.17
N CYS A 5 11.21 -0.80 2.51
CA CYS A 5 10.99 -0.91 1.07
C CYS A 5 12.25 -0.58 0.25
N TYR A 6 13.08 0.32 0.76
CA TYR A 6 14.28 0.80 0.07
C TYR A 6 15.49 -0.09 0.36
N TYR A 7 15.81 -0.35 1.62
CA TYR A 7 17.01 -1.06 2.05
C TYR A 7 16.83 -2.58 2.08
N GLU A 8 15.75 -3.09 2.66
CA GLU A 8 15.57 -4.54 2.84
C GLU A 8 15.09 -5.21 1.55
N SER A 9 14.03 -4.69 0.95
CA SER A 9 13.37 -5.36 -0.19
C SER A 9 13.72 -4.77 -1.56
N ARG A 10 14.26 -3.54 -1.60
CA ARG A 10 14.64 -2.82 -2.83
C ARG A 10 13.48 -2.74 -3.85
N ILE A 11 12.29 -2.41 -3.36
CA ILE A 11 11.03 -2.33 -4.12
C ILE A 11 10.49 -0.89 -4.29
N LEU A 12 11.28 0.11 -3.90
CA LEU A 12 10.92 1.53 -4.02
C LEU A 12 11.72 2.19 -5.16
N GLY A 13 11.03 2.82 -6.11
CA GLY A 13 11.65 3.57 -7.21
C GLY A 13 10.90 3.48 -8.54
N ALA A 14 9.95 4.38 -8.78
CA ALA A 14 9.12 4.37 -10.00
C ALA A 14 9.92 4.46 -11.31
N ARG A 15 11.06 5.16 -11.30
CA ARG A 15 11.99 5.25 -12.45
C ARG A 15 12.55 3.89 -12.88
N PHE A 16 12.62 2.93 -11.95
CA PHE A 16 13.08 1.56 -12.18
C PHE A 16 11.92 0.57 -12.33
N GLY A 17 10.70 1.07 -12.57
CA GLY A 17 9.50 0.26 -12.67
C GLY A 17 9.10 -0.43 -11.37
N LEU A 18 9.47 0.15 -10.22
CA LEU A 18 9.08 -0.30 -8.88
C LEU A 18 7.97 0.61 -8.30
N ILE A 19 7.59 0.41 -7.04
CA ILE A 19 6.57 1.23 -6.37
C ILE A 19 7.06 2.67 -6.25
N SER A 20 6.21 3.65 -6.53
CA SER A 20 6.51 5.06 -6.24
C SER A 20 6.29 5.38 -4.76
N THR A 21 7.00 6.37 -4.22
CA THR A 21 6.79 6.81 -2.83
C THR A 21 5.32 7.19 -2.58
N TYR A 22 4.69 7.85 -3.55
CA TYR A 22 3.28 8.23 -3.46
C TYR A 22 2.36 7.00 -3.43
N THR A 23 2.58 6.01 -4.30
CA THR A 23 1.82 4.75 -4.29
C THR A 23 1.95 4.03 -2.94
N LEU A 24 3.17 3.97 -2.38
CA LEU A 24 3.42 3.38 -1.06
C LEU A 24 2.65 4.12 0.04
N GLU A 25 2.63 5.46 0.01
CA GLU A 25 1.89 6.27 0.98
C GLU A 25 0.38 6.03 0.89
N ILE A 26 -0.18 5.92 -0.31
CA ILE A 26 -1.62 5.62 -0.48
C ILE A 26 -1.96 4.22 0.04
N LEU A 27 -1.09 3.23 -0.21
CA LEU A 27 -1.27 1.87 0.35
C LEU A 27 -1.19 1.88 1.88
N ILE A 28 -0.28 2.66 2.48
CA ILE A 28 -0.21 2.83 3.94
C ILE A 28 -1.47 3.52 4.47
N LEU A 29 -1.93 4.57 3.80
CA LEU A 29 -3.16 5.29 4.17
C LEU A 29 -4.38 4.38 4.13
N TYR A 30 -4.46 3.46 3.17
CA TYR A 30 -5.49 2.42 3.12
C TYR A 30 -5.47 1.53 4.37
N ILE A 31 -4.29 1.12 4.85
CA ILE A 31 -4.16 0.33 6.09
C ILE A 31 -4.67 1.13 7.29
N PHE A 32 -4.24 2.39 7.44
CA PHE A 32 -4.79 3.25 8.51
C PHE A 32 -6.31 3.39 8.42
N HIS A 33 -6.84 3.49 7.21
CA HIS A 33 -8.27 3.59 6.96
C HIS A 33 -9.04 2.34 7.39
N VAL A 34 -8.64 1.17 6.91
CA VAL A 34 -9.29 -0.13 7.17
C VAL A 34 -9.30 -0.49 8.65
N PHE A 35 -8.16 -0.28 9.33
CA PHE A 35 -8.00 -0.63 10.74
C PHE A 35 -8.37 0.51 11.69
N ASN A 36 -8.96 1.61 11.19
CA ASN A 36 -9.39 2.75 12.01
C ASN A 36 -8.28 3.30 12.94
N ASN A 37 -7.05 3.35 12.42
CA ASN A 37 -5.85 3.75 13.18
C ASN A 37 -5.68 3.01 14.53
N SER A 38 -6.26 1.81 14.68
CA SER A 38 -6.25 1.04 15.91
C SER A 38 -5.12 0.03 15.85
N PHE A 39 -3.89 0.50 16.15
CA PHE A 39 -2.68 -0.32 16.16
C PHE A 39 -1.95 -0.16 17.49
N ALA A 40 -1.31 -1.23 17.96
CA ALA A 40 -0.44 -1.24 19.13
C ALA A 40 0.87 -0.47 18.90
N GLY A 41 1.29 -0.31 17.64
CA GLY A 41 2.48 0.44 17.30
C GLY A 41 2.92 0.30 15.83
N PRO A 42 4.05 0.90 15.44
CA PRO A 42 4.51 0.93 14.05
C PRO A 42 4.86 -0.46 13.49
N PHE A 43 5.22 -1.42 14.33
CA PHE A 43 5.46 -2.81 13.93
C PHE A 43 4.18 -3.51 13.47
N GLU A 44 3.07 -3.30 14.17
CA GLU A 44 1.79 -3.86 13.75
C GLU A 44 1.34 -3.25 12.42
N VAL A 45 1.52 -1.94 12.23
CA VAL A 45 1.22 -1.29 10.94
C VAL A 45 2.02 -1.93 9.79
N LEU A 46 3.30 -2.22 10.01
CA LEU A 46 4.17 -2.90 9.03
C LEU A 46 3.67 -4.32 8.73
N TYR A 47 3.34 -5.09 9.77
CA TYR A 47 2.78 -6.44 9.62
C TYR A 47 1.47 -6.42 8.84
N ARG A 48 0.49 -5.63 9.26
CA ARG A 48 -0.82 -5.51 8.59
C ARG A 48 -0.69 -5.05 7.14
N PHE A 49 0.23 -4.12 6.86
CA PHE A 49 0.51 -3.71 5.49
C PHE A 49 0.98 -4.91 4.63
N MET A 50 1.95 -5.67 5.12
CA MET A 50 2.51 -6.81 4.39
C MET A 50 1.48 -7.94 4.24
N GLU A 51 0.78 -8.26 5.32
CA GLU A 51 -0.28 -9.27 5.36
C GLU A 51 -1.40 -8.94 4.36
N VAL A 52 -1.95 -7.73 4.41
CA VAL A 52 -3.04 -7.32 3.52
C VAL A 52 -2.60 -7.34 2.06
N PHE A 53 -1.47 -6.73 1.72
CA PHE A 53 -1.09 -6.58 0.31
C PHE A 53 -0.42 -7.82 -0.29
N SER A 54 0.01 -8.78 0.52
CA SER A 54 0.42 -10.11 0.03
C SER A 54 -0.75 -11.06 -0.22
N ASN A 55 -1.91 -10.81 0.40
CA ASN A 55 -3.13 -11.61 0.21
C ASN A 55 -4.18 -10.91 -0.66
N PHE A 56 -3.93 -9.67 -1.09
CA PHE A 56 -4.85 -8.91 -1.92
C PHE A 56 -4.97 -9.51 -3.33
N ASP A 57 -6.20 -9.60 -3.85
CA ASP A 57 -6.47 -10.11 -5.21
C ASP A 57 -6.13 -9.06 -6.28
N TRP A 58 -4.83 -8.83 -6.49
CA TRP A 58 -4.31 -7.90 -7.50
C TRP A 58 -4.72 -8.25 -8.94
N LYS A 59 -5.16 -9.50 -9.18
CA LYS A 59 -5.54 -9.97 -10.52
C LYS A 59 -6.92 -9.44 -10.91
N HIS A 60 -7.83 -9.31 -9.95
CA HIS A 60 -9.22 -8.93 -10.23
C HIS A 60 -9.63 -7.61 -9.58
N LEU A 61 -8.86 -7.10 -8.61
CA LEU A 61 -9.21 -5.90 -7.84
C LEU A 61 -8.16 -4.79 -7.95
N CYS A 62 -8.64 -3.56 -7.83
CA CYS A 62 -7.87 -2.35 -7.60
C CYS A 62 -8.01 -1.94 -6.13
N VAL A 63 -6.93 -1.45 -5.52
CA VAL A 63 -7.01 -0.78 -4.22
C VAL A 63 -7.51 0.64 -4.41
N SER A 64 -8.48 1.08 -3.61
CA SER A 64 -8.89 2.49 -3.50
C SER A 64 -9.16 2.83 -2.04
N LEU A 65 -9.12 4.12 -1.67
CA LEU A 65 -9.49 4.55 -0.31
C LEU A 65 -10.96 4.28 0.04
N TRP A 66 -11.83 4.08 -0.96
CA TRP A 66 -13.22 3.69 -0.74
C TRP A 66 -13.40 2.18 -0.53
N GLY A 67 -12.34 1.40 -0.77
CA GLY A 67 -12.34 -0.06 -0.74
C GLY A 67 -11.89 -0.70 -2.05
N PRO A 68 -11.87 -2.03 -2.13
CA PRO A 68 -11.51 -2.75 -3.35
C PRO A 68 -12.50 -2.45 -4.49
N VAL A 69 -12.00 -2.25 -5.71
CA VAL A 69 -12.83 -2.03 -6.91
C VAL A 69 -12.54 -3.12 -7.92
N ALA A 70 -13.56 -3.76 -8.47
CA ALA A 70 -13.38 -4.79 -9.50
C ALA A 70 -12.80 -4.17 -10.78
N ILE A 71 -11.74 -4.78 -11.33
CA ILE A 71 -11.16 -4.33 -12.60
C ILE A 71 -12.20 -4.37 -13.73
N ASN A 72 -13.06 -5.39 -13.72
CA ASN A 72 -14.09 -5.59 -14.72
C ASN A 72 -15.26 -4.59 -14.62
N SER A 73 -15.40 -3.84 -13.52
CA SER A 73 -16.44 -2.81 -13.40
C SER A 73 -15.99 -1.46 -13.96
N LEU A 74 -14.68 -1.26 -14.23
CA LEU A 74 -14.17 0.01 -14.72
C LEU A 74 -14.84 0.42 -16.04
N PRO A 75 -15.19 1.71 -16.23
CA PRO A 75 -14.80 2.87 -15.41
C PRO A 75 -15.68 3.12 -14.18
N ASP A 76 -16.68 2.29 -13.91
CA ASP A 76 -17.47 2.38 -12.67
C ASP A 76 -16.58 1.98 -11.49
N THR A 77 -16.23 2.98 -10.67
CA THR A 77 -15.39 2.83 -9.48
C THR A 77 -16.19 2.51 -8.23
N THR A 78 -17.32 1.79 -8.39
CA THR A 78 -18.08 1.28 -7.25
C THR A 78 -17.21 0.33 -6.44
N ALA A 79 -16.88 0.75 -5.22
CA ALA A 79 -16.01 0.00 -4.32
C ALA A 79 -16.81 -0.95 -3.41
N GLU A 80 -16.26 -2.13 -3.18
CA GLU A 80 -16.64 -3.01 -2.08
C GLU A 80 -16.30 -2.35 -0.73
N LEU A 81 -16.92 -2.83 0.35
CA LEU A 81 -16.55 -2.36 1.69
C LEU A 81 -15.07 -2.70 1.97
N PRO A 82 -14.27 -1.74 2.49
CA PRO A 82 -12.87 -1.99 2.82
C PRO A 82 -12.65 -3.12 3.84
N ARG A 83 -13.68 -3.45 4.62
CA ARG A 83 -13.70 -4.55 5.58
C ARG A 83 -15.07 -5.23 5.59
N LYS A 84 -15.08 -6.57 5.72
CA LYS A 84 -16.28 -7.42 5.65
C LYS A 84 -16.99 -7.61 7.00
N ASP A 85 -16.27 -7.39 8.09
CA ASP A 85 -16.74 -7.57 9.47
C ASP A 85 -17.50 -6.36 10.04
N GLY A 86 -17.73 -5.32 9.22
CA GLY A 86 -18.56 -4.17 9.58
C GLY A 86 -17.98 -3.22 10.64
N GLY A 87 -16.72 -3.39 11.03
CA GLY A 87 -16.12 -2.49 12.01
C GLY A 87 -15.90 -1.07 11.47
N LYS A 88 -15.53 -0.15 12.38
CA LYS A 88 -15.37 1.27 12.05
C LYS A 88 -14.18 1.47 11.10
N LEU A 89 -14.29 2.47 10.23
CA LEU A 89 -13.23 2.97 9.35
C LEU A 89 -12.72 4.32 9.86
N LEU A 90 -11.46 4.65 9.58
CA LEU A 90 -10.86 5.91 10.01
C LEU A 90 -11.55 7.13 9.40
N PHE A 91 -11.85 7.04 8.11
CA PHE A 91 -12.48 8.13 7.37
C PHE A 91 -13.93 7.77 7.10
N TYR A 92 -14.83 8.72 7.33
CA TYR A 92 -16.22 8.58 6.89
C TYR A 92 -16.32 8.87 5.39
N LYS A 93 -17.26 8.23 4.69
CA LYS A 93 -17.42 8.39 3.22
C LYS A 93 -17.52 9.87 2.81
N ALA A 94 -18.29 10.67 3.55
CA ALA A 94 -18.44 12.10 3.26
C ALA A 94 -17.14 12.93 3.47
N PHE A 95 -16.16 12.44 4.25
CA PHE A 95 -14.86 13.10 4.40
C PHE A 95 -14.09 13.01 3.10
N ILE A 96 -14.03 11.78 2.56
CA ILE A 96 -13.30 11.48 1.32
C ILE A 96 -13.94 12.24 0.15
N GLU A 97 -15.28 12.28 0.07
CA GLU A 97 -15.98 13.04 -0.97
C GLU A 97 -15.79 14.55 -0.85
N THR A 98 -15.84 15.11 0.38
CA THR A 98 -15.57 16.53 0.62
C THR A 98 -14.14 16.89 0.21
N PHE A 99 -13.16 16.08 0.64
CA PHE A 99 -11.76 16.26 0.29
C PHE A 99 -11.55 16.19 -1.22
N ARG A 100 -12.12 15.17 -1.88
CA ARG A 100 -12.08 15.04 -3.33
C ARG A 100 -12.64 16.29 -4.00
N THR A 101 -13.82 16.77 -3.59
CA THR A 101 -14.44 17.96 -4.18
C THR A 101 -13.55 19.19 -4.03
N ALA A 102 -13.02 19.47 -2.84
CA ALA A 102 -12.17 20.64 -2.59
C ALA A 102 -10.87 20.62 -3.43
N TYR A 103 -10.21 19.47 -3.51
CA TYR A 103 -8.92 19.34 -4.22
C TYR A 103 -9.10 19.16 -5.73
N VAL A 104 -10.13 18.47 -6.19
CA VAL A 104 -10.44 18.37 -7.63
C VAL A 104 -10.84 19.72 -8.19
N VAL A 105 -11.69 20.49 -7.48
CA VAL A 105 -12.05 21.86 -7.87
C VAL A 105 -10.80 22.74 -8.01
N SER A 106 -9.82 22.58 -7.11
CA SER A 106 -8.53 23.29 -7.17
C SER A 106 -7.62 22.85 -8.34
N LEU A 107 -7.77 21.61 -8.83
CA LEU A 107 -7.01 21.03 -9.94
C LEU A 107 -7.69 21.20 -11.31
N SER A 108 -8.90 21.75 -11.36
CA SER A 108 -9.73 21.96 -12.56
C SER A 108 -9.10 22.81 -13.67
N GLY A 109 -7.97 23.49 -13.40
CA GLY A 109 -7.16 24.15 -14.42
C GLY A 109 -6.49 23.16 -15.40
N HIS A 110 -6.35 21.89 -15.04
CA HIS A 110 -5.74 20.85 -15.89
C HIS A 110 -6.79 19.85 -16.38
N LYS A 111 -7.44 20.19 -17.51
CA LYS A 111 -8.35 19.32 -18.26
C LYS A 111 -7.66 18.04 -18.76
N ASN A 112 -7.72 16.95 -18.00
CA ASN A 112 -7.52 15.58 -18.48
C ASN A 112 -8.85 14.81 -18.46
N GLN A 113 -9.91 15.41 -19.01
CA GLN A 113 -11.29 14.88 -18.97
C GLN A 113 -11.54 13.69 -19.92
N GLY A 114 -10.51 13.00 -20.43
CA GLY A 114 -10.68 11.92 -21.41
C GLY A 114 -9.84 10.66 -21.20
N GLN A 115 -8.88 10.63 -20.27
CA GLN A 115 -8.08 9.42 -20.05
C GLN A 115 -8.86 8.42 -19.20
N GLN A 116 -8.97 7.18 -19.70
CA GLN A 116 -9.55 6.06 -18.97
C GLN A 116 -8.51 5.45 -18.01
N PHE A 117 -8.98 4.83 -16.92
CA PHE A 117 -8.11 4.05 -16.05
C PHE A 117 -7.58 2.84 -16.83
N ILE A 118 -6.25 2.65 -16.83
CA ILE A 118 -5.61 1.50 -17.50
C ILE A 118 -5.10 0.54 -16.40
N PRO A 119 -5.74 -0.63 -16.24
CA PRO A 119 -5.25 -1.68 -15.36
C PRO A 119 -3.89 -2.21 -15.80
N LYS A 120 -3.10 -2.64 -14.83
CA LYS A 120 -1.80 -3.25 -14.97
C LYS A 120 -1.66 -4.37 -13.94
N HIS A 121 -0.51 -4.46 -13.26
CA HIS A 121 -0.21 -5.53 -12.30
C HIS A 121 -0.37 -5.07 -10.84
N LEU A 122 0.04 -3.84 -10.54
CA LEU A 122 -0.25 -3.18 -9.27
C LEU A 122 -1.29 -2.11 -9.55
N ASN A 123 -2.53 -2.31 -9.11
CA ASN A 123 -3.64 -1.43 -9.44
C ASN A 123 -4.09 -0.65 -8.21
N VAL A 124 -3.77 0.63 -8.17
CA VAL A 124 -4.13 1.52 -7.07
C VAL A 124 -4.79 2.77 -7.66
N ILE A 125 -6.06 2.97 -7.34
CA ILE A 125 -6.86 4.12 -7.78
C ILE A 125 -6.49 5.32 -6.93
N ASP A 126 -6.07 6.39 -7.60
CA ASP A 126 -5.86 7.70 -6.99
C ASP A 126 -7.22 8.31 -6.59
N SER A 127 -7.37 8.66 -5.31
CA SER A 127 -8.61 9.23 -4.78
C SER A 127 -8.91 10.64 -5.28
N LEU A 128 -7.89 11.37 -5.74
CA LEU A 128 -8.05 12.69 -6.34
C LEU A 128 -8.27 12.62 -7.85
N ARG A 129 -7.78 11.55 -8.50
CA ARG A 129 -7.91 11.34 -9.95
C ARG A 129 -8.24 9.89 -10.24
N THR A 130 -9.52 9.53 -10.20
CA THR A 130 -9.95 8.12 -10.27
C THR A 130 -9.57 7.38 -11.55
N ASN A 131 -9.19 8.09 -12.62
CA ASN A 131 -8.63 7.51 -13.84
C ASN A 131 -7.10 7.26 -13.79
N ASN A 132 -6.43 7.67 -12.72
CA ASN A 132 -4.99 7.55 -12.56
C ASN A 132 -4.64 6.27 -11.78
N ASN A 133 -4.02 5.31 -12.45
CA ASN A 133 -3.44 4.15 -11.80
C ASN A 133 -2.06 4.51 -11.23
N LEU A 134 -1.93 4.57 -9.90
CA LEU A 134 -0.68 4.89 -9.22
C LEU A 134 0.39 3.81 -9.38
N GLY A 135 0.01 2.58 -9.73
CA GLY A 135 0.93 1.49 -10.04
C GLY A 135 1.32 1.37 -11.52
N ARG A 136 0.95 2.33 -12.37
CA ARG A 136 1.22 2.30 -13.82
C ARG A 136 2.68 2.08 -14.22
N SER A 137 3.64 2.48 -13.39
CA SER A 137 5.07 2.26 -13.63
C SER A 137 5.53 0.82 -13.37
N VAL A 138 4.79 0.05 -12.57
CA VAL A 138 5.22 -1.28 -12.12
C VAL A 138 5.19 -2.29 -13.27
N SER A 139 6.32 -2.90 -13.60
CA SER A 139 6.39 -3.96 -14.62
C SER A 139 5.88 -5.30 -14.06
N LYS A 140 5.54 -6.27 -14.92
CA LYS A 140 5.09 -7.60 -14.48
C LYS A 140 6.11 -8.31 -13.59
N ALA A 141 7.38 -8.29 -14.00
CA ALA A 141 8.47 -8.89 -13.23
C ALA A 141 8.64 -8.20 -11.86
N ASN A 142 8.58 -6.87 -11.84
CA ASN A 142 8.69 -6.12 -10.59
C ASN A 142 7.46 -6.30 -9.69
N PHE A 143 6.27 -6.46 -10.24
CA PHE A 143 5.08 -6.82 -9.46
C PHE A 143 5.29 -8.12 -8.69
N TYR A 144 5.78 -9.18 -9.33
CA TYR A 144 6.07 -10.43 -8.62
C TYR A 144 7.14 -10.26 -7.54
N ARG A 145 8.19 -9.46 -7.79
CA ARG A 145 9.21 -9.13 -6.79
C ARG A 145 8.60 -8.41 -5.58
N ILE A 146 7.74 -7.42 -5.83
CA ILE A 146 7.00 -6.67 -4.82
C ILE A 146 6.11 -7.60 -3.99
N HIS A 147 5.29 -8.40 -4.66
CA HIS A 147 4.35 -9.32 -4.03
C HIS A 147 5.07 -10.34 -3.15
N SER A 148 6.14 -10.97 -3.67
CA SER A 148 6.96 -11.90 -2.90
C SER A 148 7.67 -11.23 -1.73
N ALA A 149 8.12 -9.96 -1.87
CA ALA A 149 8.71 -9.22 -0.76
C ALA A 149 7.69 -8.98 0.37
N PHE A 150 6.45 -8.61 0.04
CA PHE A 150 5.39 -8.47 1.05
C PHE A 150 5.07 -9.80 1.73
N ALA A 151 4.90 -10.88 0.97
CA ALA A 151 4.62 -12.21 1.53
C ALA A 151 5.76 -12.69 2.44
N PHE A 152 7.01 -12.51 2.02
CA PHE A 152 8.18 -12.86 2.83
C PHE A 152 8.28 -12.01 4.10
N GLY A 153 8.05 -10.70 3.99
CA GLY A 153 8.03 -9.78 5.13
C GLY A 153 6.95 -10.14 6.15
N ALA A 154 5.72 -10.41 5.69
CA ALA A 154 4.62 -10.88 6.53
C ALA A 154 5.00 -12.16 7.27
N LYS A 155 5.46 -13.18 6.54
CA LYS A 155 5.90 -14.46 7.12
C LYS A 155 7.01 -14.29 8.16
N LYS A 156 7.96 -13.40 7.91
CA LYS A 156 9.05 -13.14 8.87
C LYS A 156 8.56 -12.47 10.14
N LEU A 157 7.66 -11.50 10.04
CA LEU A 157 7.05 -10.83 11.19
C LEU A 157 6.11 -11.75 11.96
N ASP A 158 5.38 -12.62 11.26
CA ASP A 158 4.52 -13.65 11.87
C ASP A 158 5.35 -14.59 12.75
N ALA A 159 6.50 -15.06 12.22
CA ALA A 159 7.44 -15.89 12.97
C ALA A 159 8.06 -15.18 14.20
N LEU A 160 8.05 -13.84 14.27
CA LEU A 160 8.48 -13.12 15.47
C LEU A 160 7.48 -13.25 16.61
N LEU A 161 6.18 -13.45 16.31
CA LEU A 161 5.14 -13.58 17.32
C LEU A 161 5.29 -14.88 18.12
N ASP A 162 5.78 -15.93 17.46
CA ASP A 162 6.05 -17.24 18.06
C ASP A 162 7.48 -17.39 18.59
N CYS A 163 8.31 -16.34 18.47
CA CYS A 163 9.72 -16.38 18.84
C CYS A 163 9.91 -16.32 20.38
N PRO A 164 10.81 -17.13 20.96
CA PRO A 164 11.22 -16.96 22.36
C PRO A 164 11.69 -15.53 22.65
N LYS A 165 11.31 -14.97 23.80
CA LYS A 165 11.58 -13.57 24.16
C LYS A 165 13.07 -13.24 24.13
N GLU A 166 13.92 -14.22 24.46
CA GLU A 166 15.37 -14.12 24.50
C GLU A 166 15.97 -13.87 23.10
N ASN A 167 15.28 -14.34 22.05
CA ASN A 167 15.71 -14.20 20.65
C ASN A 167 15.06 -13.01 19.94
N LEU A 168 14.06 -12.36 20.55
CA LEU A 168 13.25 -11.34 19.89
C LEU A 168 14.10 -10.17 19.37
N ILE A 169 15.04 -9.68 20.19
CA ILE A 169 15.93 -8.59 19.78
C ILE A 169 16.79 -9.01 18.59
N ALA A 170 17.41 -10.20 18.64
CA ALA A 170 18.24 -10.71 17.55
C ALA A 170 17.45 -10.93 16.24
N GLU A 171 16.19 -11.33 16.34
CA GLU A 171 15.34 -11.61 15.18
C GLU A 171 14.73 -10.35 14.57
N VAL A 172 14.30 -9.38 15.39
CA VAL A 172 14.08 -8.01 14.93
C VAL A 172 15.36 -7.50 14.30
N ASP A 173 16.52 -7.88 14.89
CA ASP A 173 17.80 -7.46 14.39
C ASP A 173 18.09 -7.93 12.97
N ARG A 174 17.82 -9.20 12.74
CA ARG A 174 17.95 -9.78 11.42
C ARG A 174 16.96 -9.17 10.41
N PHE A 175 15.78 -8.75 10.86
CA PHE A 175 14.73 -8.24 9.97
C PHE A 175 15.04 -6.88 9.35
N PHE A 176 15.81 -6.02 10.04
CA PHE A 176 16.22 -4.69 9.53
C PHE A 176 17.74 -4.57 9.32
N GLN A 177 18.42 -5.71 9.11
CA GLN A 177 19.88 -5.77 9.01
C GLN A 177 20.44 -4.75 8.03
N ASN A 178 19.92 -4.66 6.80
CA ASN A 178 20.45 -3.75 5.79
C ASN A 178 20.22 -2.27 6.18
N THR A 179 19.08 -1.99 6.80
CA THR A 179 18.74 -0.64 7.28
C THR A 179 19.73 -0.18 8.33
N TRP A 180 20.10 -1.03 9.30
CA TRP A 180 21.09 -0.62 10.29
C TRP A 180 22.51 -0.63 9.81
N GLU A 181 22.89 -1.57 8.93
CA GLU A 181 24.21 -1.52 8.29
C GLU A 181 24.39 -0.18 7.59
N ARG A 182 23.36 0.32 6.90
CA ARG A 182 23.40 1.65 6.26
C ARG A 182 23.42 2.81 7.23
N HIS A 183 22.70 2.73 8.35
CA HIS A 183 22.77 3.75 9.39
C HIS A 183 24.12 3.75 10.13
N ARG A 184 24.76 2.59 10.32
CA ARG A 184 26.07 2.46 10.97
C ARG A 184 27.24 2.76 10.04
N SER A 185 27.11 2.51 8.74
CA SER A 185 28.12 2.84 7.73
C SER A 185 28.10 4.31 7.31
N GLY A 186 27.21 5.12 7.89
CA GLY A 186 27.08 6.55 7.59
C GLY A 186 28.16 7.39 8.27
N ASN A 187 29.33 7.44 7.64
CA ASN A 187 30.03 8.71 7.39
C ASN A 187 29.41 9.35 6.14
#